data_AF-A0A196NG26-F1
#
_entry.id   AF-A0A196NG26-F1
#
_cell.length_a   1.000
_cell.length_b   1.000
_cell.length_c   1.000
_cell.angle_alpha   90.00
_cell.angle_beta   90.00
_cell.angle_gamma   90.00
#
_symmetry.space_group_name_H-M   'P 1'
#
loop_
_entity.id
_entity.type
_entity.pdbx_description
1 polymer ?
#
loop_
_entity_poly.entity_id
_entity_poly.type
_entity_poly.pdbx_seq_one_letter_code
_entity_poly.pdbx_strand_id
1 'polypeptide(L)'
;MNFDQILRLAASGNSTRIGIASMKIAIAIIFLWIGALKFVPYEADSITPFVANSPVMSFFYKDPAAYKPHFTHEGELNVAKREWQVQNHTYSFSRVLGTVELIIGFLTLAGLVSARVGLVGAVLAFCTPFVTLSFLVTTPEAWVPALGDAQHGFPYLSGAGRLVLKDVALLAGAWLVIADTARVLLARKATTRASVAPEGYWGAPRAR
;
A
#
# COMPACT_ATOMS: atom_id res chain seq x y z
N MET A 1 -33.06 -19.97 0.72
CA MET A 1 -32.74 -18.65 1.28
C MET A 1 -33.36 -17.60 0.37
N ASN A 2 -34.23 -16.72 0.86
CA ASN A 2 -34.84 -15.69 0.01
C ASN A 2 -33.91 -14.46 -0.13
N PHE A 3 -34.24 -13.53 -1.04
CA PHE A 3 -33.41 -12.36 -1.33
C PHE A 3 -33.10 -11.52 -0.08
N ASP A 4 -34.10 -11.26 0.75
CA ASP A 4 -33.95 -10.48 1.98
C ASP A 4 -33.03 -11.14 3.01
N GLN A 5 -33.05 -12.48 3.11
CA GLN A 5 -32.12 -13.22 3.96
C GLN A 5 -30.67 -13.09 3.49
N ILE A 6 -30.44 -13.08 2.17
CA ILE A 6 -29.10 -12.84 1.58
C ILE A 6 -28.61 -11.43 1.93
N LEU A 7 -29.47 -10.42 1.77
CA LEU A 7 -29.13 -9.03 2.08
C LEU A 7 -28.81 -8.84 3.57
N ARG A 8 -29.62 -9.43 4.46
CA ARG A 8 -29.37 -9.38 5.92
C ARG A 8 -28.06 -10.05 6.32
N LEU A 9 -27.71 -11.16 5.66
CA LEU A 9 -26.42 -11.83 5.90
C LEU A 9 -25.25 -10.95 5.44
N ALA A 10 -25.34 -10.36 4.25
CA ALA A 10 -24.32 -9.47 3.70
C ALA A 10 -24.13 -8.20 4.53
N ALA A 11 -25.22 -7.61 5.03
CA ALA A 11 -25.22 -6.41 5.87
C ALA A 11 -24.89 -6.69 7.35
N SER A 12 -24.67 -7.96 7.73
CA SER A 12 -24.41 -8.33 9.12
C SER A 12 -23.07 -7.77 9.63
N GLY A 13 -22.99 -7.52 10.94
CA GLY A 13 -21.75 -7.11 11.59
C GLY A 13 -20.61 -8.14 11.41
N ASN A 14 -20.95 -9.44 11.35
CA ASN A 14 -19.97 -10.50 11.10
C ASN A 14 -19.42 -10.43 9.67
N SER A 15 -20.28 -10.21 8.67
CA SER A 15 -19.86 -10.01 7.28
C SER A 15 -18.91 -8.82 7.16
N THR A 16 -19.22 -7.70 7.82
CA THR A 16 -18.35 -6.52 7.85
C THR A 16 -16.98 -6.84 8.47
N ARG A 17 -16.95 -7.54 9.61
CA ARG A 17 -15.70 -7.95 10.27
C ARG A 17 -14.85 -8.86 9.38
N ILE A 18 -15.47 -9.82 8.70
CA ILE A 18 -14.80 -10.69 7.74
C ILE A 18 -14.22 -9.86 6.60
N GLY A 19 -15.00 -8.96 6.00
CA GLY A 19 -14.53 -8.08 4.94
C GLY A 19 -13.31 -7.23 5.33
N ILE A 20 -13.33 -6.63 6.53
CA ILE A 20 -12.20 -5.83 7.03
C ILE A 20 -10.98 -6.71 7.34
N ALA A 21 -11.17 -7.89 7.94
CA ALA A 21 -10.07 -8.83 8.18
C ALA A 21 -9.44 -9.31 6.87
N SER A 22 -10.26 -9.68 5.89
CA SER A 22 -9.82 -10.05 4.55
C SER A 22 -9.08 -8.92 3.86
N MET A 23 -9.53 -7.66 4.01
CA MET A 23 -8.82 -6.50 3.46
C MET A 23 -7.44 -6.30 4.11
N LYS A 24 -7.33 -6.44 5.44
CA LYS A 24 -6.03 -6.40 6.14
C LYS A 24 -5.08 -7.47 5.62
N ILE A 25 -5.59 -8.69 5.42
CA ILE A 25 -4.80 -9.81 4.88
C ILE A 25 -4.38 -9.52 3.43
N ALA A 26 -5.29 -9.03 2.59
CA ALA A 26 -4.98 -8.70 1.20
C ALA A 26 -3.89 -7.61 1.10
N ILE A 27 -4.02 -6.53 1.87
CA ILE A 27 -3.01 -5.47 1.97
C ILE A 27 -1.67 -6.07 2.43
N ALA A 28 -1.69 -6.88 3.50
CA ALA A 28 -0.48 -7.51 4.01
C ALA A 28 0.21 -8.41 2.98
N ILE A 29 -0.55 -9.25 2.25
CA ILE A 29 -0.01 -10.10 1.19
C ILE A 29 0.68 -9.24 0.12
N ILE A 30 0.04 -8.19 -0.36
CA ILE A 30 0.60 -7.31 -1.40
C ILE A 30 1.95 -6.73 -0.94
N PHE A 31 1.98 -6.11 0.24
CA PHE A 31 3.19 -5.46 0.75
C PHE A 31 4.29 -6.45 1.12
N LEU A 32 3.95 -7.59 1.73
CA LEU A 32 4.95 -8.59 2.09
C LEU A 32 5.59 -9.22 0.86
N TRP A 33 4.78 -9.49 -0.17
CA TRP A 33 5.26 -10.13 -1.39
C TRP A 33 6.12 -9.17 -2.22
N ILE A 34 5.60 -7.98 -2.52
CA ILE A 34 6.35 -6.99 -3.30
C ILE A 34 7.60 -6.52 -2.54
N GLY A 35 7.47 -6.30 -1.23
CA GLY A 35 8.59 -5.94 -0.35
C GLY A 35 9.70 -6.99 -0.31
N ALA A 36 9.36 -8.28 -0.29
CA ALA A 36 10.35 -9.34 -0.38
C ALA A 36 11.06 -9.35 -1.75
N LEU A 37 10.33 -9.10 -2.84
CA LEU A 37 10.90 -9.06 -4.18
C LEU A 37 11.88 -7.89 -4.37
N LYS A 38 11.77 -6.79 -3.62
CA LYS A 38 12.73 -5.66 -3.65
C LYS A 38 14.17 -6.01 -3.26
N PHE A 39 14.39 -7.19 -2.68
CA PHE A 39 15.72 -7.72 -2.39
C PHE A 39 16.32 -8.50 -3.57
N VAL A 40 15.54 -8.73 -4.62
CA VAL A 40 15.93 -9.45 -5.82
C VAL A 40 16.25 -8.43 -6.94
N PRO A 41 17.41 -8.55 -7.63
CA PRO A 41 17.85 -7.53 -8.57
C PRO A 41 16.87 -7.21 -9.71
N TYR A 42 16.16 -8.19 -10.27
CA TYR A 42 15.25 -7.93 -11.40
C TYR A 42 14.12 -6.95 -11.04
N GLU A 43 13.63 -7.02 -9.79
CA GLU A 43 12.56 -6.15 -9.29
C GLU A 43 13.08 -4.76 -8.90
N ALA A 44 14.35 -4.69 -8.49
CA ALA A 44 15.01 -3.41 -8.31
C ALA A 44 15.25 -2.71 -9.65
N ASP A 45 15.63 -3.47 -10.68
CA ASP A 45 15.84 -2.98 -12.04
C ASP A 45 14.52 -2.42 -12.62
N SER A 46 13.38 -3.08 -12.37
CA SER A 46 12.05 -2.71 -12.88
C SER A 46 11.53 -1.36 -12.35
N ILE A 47 11.92 -0.94 -11.14
CA ILE A 47 11.50 0.34 -10.56
C ILE A 47 12.37 1.53 -10.93
N THR A 48 13.50 1.30 -11.61
CA THR A 48 14.40 2.36 -12.06
C THR A 48 13.70 3.53 -12.75
N PRO A 49 12.83 3.33 -13.76
CA PRO A 49 12.15 4.46 -14.42
C PRO A 49 11.27 5.26 -13.46
N PHE A 50 10.59 4.60 -12.52
CA PHE A 50 9.72 5.28 -11.56
C PHE A 50 10.50 6.18 -10.61
N VAL A 51 11.60 5.66 -10.07
CA VAL A 51 12.45 6.39 -9.12
C VAL A 51 13.19 7.53 -9.83
N ALA A 52 13.76 7.25 -11.00
CA ALA A 52 14.52 8.20 -11.80
C ALA A 52 13.70 9.43 -12.21
N ASN A 53 12.42 9.24 -12.57
CA ASN A 53 11.54 10.34 -12.98
C ASN A 53 10.75 10.97 -11.82
N SER A 54 10.92 10.49 -10.59
CA SER A 54 10.18 11.00 -9.43
C SER A 54 10.82 12.27 -8.85
N PRO A 55 10.05 13.36 -8.63
CA PRO A 55 10.57 14.59 -8.03
C PRO A 55 10.98 14.40 -6.56
N VAL A 56 10.50 13.35 -5.89
CA VAL A 56 10.76 13.09 -4.46
C VAL A 56 11.63 11.85 -4.22
N MET A 57 12.09 11.17 -5.27
CA MET A 57 12.95 9.98 -5.14
C MET A 57 14.18 9.97 -6.05
N SER A 58 14.23 10.78 -7.11
CA SER A 58 15.34 10.76 -8.08
C SER A 58 16.70 11.02 -7.44
N PHE A 59 16.76 11.79 -6.36
CA PHE A 59 17.99 12.10 -5.62
C PHE A 59 18.62 10.91 -4.89
N PHE A 60 17.92 9.77 -4.76
CA PHE A 60 18.51 8.55 -4.24
C PHE A 60 19.39 7.83 -5.27
N TYR A 61 19.24 8.18 -6.56
CA TYR A 61 20.08 7.65 -7.63
C TYR A 61 21.26 8.56 -7.89
N LYS A 62 22.39 7.96 -8.27
CA LYS A 62 23.61 8.70 -8.60
C LYS A 62 23.48 9.43 -9.94
N ASP A 63 22.92 8.76 -10.94
CA ASP A 63 22.69 9.30 -12.29
C ASP A 63 21.29 8.92 -12.78
N PRO A 64 20.24 9.55 -12.24
CA PRO A 64 18.86 9.27 -12.63
C PRO A 64 18.56 9.64 -14.08
N ALA A 65 19.36 10.47 -14.76
CA ALA A 65 19.09 10.84 -16.15
C ALA A 65 19.55 9.75 -17.14
N ALA A 66 20.60 8.99 -16.79
CA ALA A 66 21.20 7.99 -17.66
C ALA A 66 20.56 6.59 -17.58
N TYR A 67 19.43 6.39 -16.89
CA TYR A 67 18.87 5.05 -16.68
C TYR A 67 18.43 4.31 -17.96
N LYS A 68 17.96 5.02 -18.99
CA LYS A 68 17.35 4.43 -20.19
C LYS A 68 18.21 3.36 -20.89
N PRO A 69 19.49 3.62 -21.23
CA PRO A 69 20.37 2.60 -21.82
C PRO A 69 20.66 1.42 -20.89
N HIS A 70 20.47 1.59 -19.58
CA HIS A 70 20.75 0.57 -18.56
C HIS A 70 19.50 -0.19 -18.09
N PHE A 71 18.33 0.08 -18.68
CA PHE A 71 17.12 -0.67 -18.41
C PHE A 71 17.24 -2.11 -18.91
N THR A 72 16.76 -3.06 -18.11
CA THR A 72 16.77 -4.51 -18.37
C THR A 72 15.37 -5.09 -18.28
N HIS A 73 15.10 -6.16 -19.02
CA HIS A 73 13.82 -6.84 -18.94
C HIS A 73 13.77 -7.85 -17.79
N GLU A 74 12.57 -8.18 -17.33
CA GLU A 74 12.38 -9.24 -16.34
C GLU A 74 12.95 -10.57 -16.87
N GLY A 75 13.77 -11.24 -16.07
CA GLY A 75 14.46 -12.47 -16.45
C GLY A 75 15.73 -12.28 -17.29
N GLU A 76 16.05 -11.07 -17.73
CA GLU A 76 17.29 -10.76 -18.46
C GLU A 76 18.46 -10.52 -17.50
N LEU A 77 19.60 -11.17 -17.73
CA LEU A 77 20.85 -10.84 -17.06
C LEU A 77 21.81 -10.15 -18.03
N ASN A 78 22.09 -8.88 -17.77
CA ASN A 78 23.16 -8.13 -18.42
C ASN A 78 24.14 -7.62 -17.36
N VAL A 79 25.34 -8.19 -17.33
CA VAL A 79 26.34 -7.92 -16.28
C VAL A 79 26.78 -6.45 -16.26
N ALA A 80 27.01 -5.85 -17.43
CA ALA A 80 27.41 -4.44 -17.52
C ALA A 80 26.32 -3.50 -17.00
N LYS A 81 25.05 -3.76 -17.34
CA LYS A 81 23.92 -2.98 -16.81
C LYS A 81 23.72 -3.20 -15.31
N ARG A 82 23.92 -4.43 -14.81
CA ARG A 82 23.89 -4.78 -13.38
C ARG A 82 24.92 -3.98 -12.59
N GLU A 83 26.15 -3.92 -13.07
CA GLU A 83 27.22 -3.12 -12.45
C GLU A 83 26.88 -1.63 -12.44
N TRP A 84 26.31 -1.12 -13.54
CA TRP A 84 25.84 0.27 -13.58
C TRP A 84 24.75 0.52 -12.53
N GLN A 85 23.77 -0.38 -12.38
CA GLN A 85 22.70 -0.25 -11.38
C GLN A 85 23.24 -0.30 -9.93
N VAL A 86 24.32 -1.06 -9.68
CA VAL A 86 25.03 -1.01 -8.38
C VAL A 86 25.59 0.40 -8.16
N GLN A 87 26.29 0.95 -9.16
CA GLN A 87 26.90 2.28 -9.08
C GLN A 87 25.86 3.40 -9.01
N ASN A 88 24.68 3.18 -9.58
CA ASN A 88 23.54 4.09 -9.53
C ASN A 88 22.77 4.06 -8.19
N HIS A 89 23.16 3.19 -7.25
CA HIS A 89 22.51 2.96 -5.94
C HIS A 89 21.12 2.32 -5.99
N THR A 90 20.67 1.86 -7.16
CA THR A 90 19.36 1.23 -7.40
C THR A 90 19.05 0.12 -6.40
N TYR A 91 19.99 -0.80 -6.16
CA TYR A 91 19.77 -1.91 -5.23
C TYR A 91 19.75 -1.49 -3.76
N SER A 92 20.46 -0.43 -3.39
CA SER A 92 20.42 0.06 -2.00
C SER A 92 19.06 0.70 -1.72
N PHE A 93 18.59 1.54 -2.66
CA PHE A 93 17.28 2.17 -2.58
C PHE A 93 16.17 1.13 -2.55
N SER A 94 16.22 0.14 -3.46
CA SER A 94 15.26 -0.95 -3.50
C SER A 94 15.18 -1.71 -2.17
N ARG A 95 16.33 -2.04 -1.55
CA ARG A 95 16.34 -2.73 -0.24
C ARG A 95 15.70 -1.91 0.88
N VAL A 96 15.92 -0.59 0.89
CA VAL A 96 15.26 0.32 1.85
C VAL A 96 13.75 0.34 1.62
N LEU A 97 13.33 0.50 0.37
CA LEU A 97 11.91 0.47 -0.02
C LEU A 97 11.26 -0.87 0.38
N GLY A 98 11.92 -1.99 0.09
CA GLY A 98 11.46 -3.32 0.47
C GLY A 98 11.31 -3.50 1.97
N THR A 99 12.25 -2.97 2.75
CA THR A 99 12.15 -2.98 4.22
C THR A 99 10.93 -2.21 4.71
N VAL A 100 10.66 -1.03 4.14
CA VAL A 100 9.47 -0.23 4.46
C VAL A 100 8.19 -1.01 4.10
N GLU A 101 8.13 -1.60 2.91
CA GLU A 101 6.98 -2.40 2.47
C GLU A 101 6.73 -3.60 3.40
N LEU A 102 7.79 -4.33 3.78
CA LEU A 102 7.68 -5.44 4.74
C LEU A 102 7.13 -4.98 6.09
N ILE A 103 7.61 -3.85 6.62
CA ILE A 103 7.12 -3.27 7.88
C ILE A 103 5.62 -2.95 7.77
N ILE A 104 5.19 -2.31 6.68
CA ILE A 104 3.77 -1.99 6.45
C ILE A 104 2.92 -3.26 6.43
N GLY A 105 3.38 -4.28 5.71
CA GLY A 105 2.70 -5.58 5.61
C GLY A 105 2.54 -6.25 6.99
N PHE A 106 3.62 -6.33 7.77
CA PHE A 106 3.59 -6.93 9.11
C PHE A 106 2.73 -6.12 10.10
N LEU A 107 2.81 -4.79 10.08
CA LEU A 107 1.97 -3.93 10.93
C LEU A 107 0.48 -4.10 10.60
N THR A 108 0.15 -4.15 9.31
CA THR A 108 -1.23 -4.36 8.85
C THR A 108 -1.74 -5.73 9.30
N LEU A 109 -0.94 -6.78 9.16
CA LEU A 109 -1.28 -8.14 9.58
C LEU A 109 -1.43 -8.26 11.10
N ALA A 110 -0.53 -7.64 11.86
CA ALA A 110 -0.64 -7.52 13.32
C ALA A 110 -1.94 -6.82 13.75
N GLY A 111 -2.56 -6.05 12.85
CA GLY A 111 -3.89 -5.47 12.99
C GLY A 111 -5.04 -6.46 13.16
N LEU A 112 -4.83 -7.75 12.91
CA LEU A 112 -5.78 -8.82 13.26
C LEU A 112 -5.82 -9.07 14.77
N VAL A 113 -4.72 -8.82 15.48
CA VAL A 113 -4.59 -9.04 16.93
C VAL A 113 -4.67 -7.72 17.69
N SER A 114 -4.02 -6.66 17.19
CA SER A 114 -3.94 -5.35 17.85
C SER A 114 -4.45 -4.22 16.97
N ALA A 115 -5.59 -3.62 17.35
CA ALA A 115 -6.20 -2.51 16.62
C ALA A 115 -5.28 -1.27 16.53
N ARG A 116 -4.44 -1.00 17.54
CA ARG A 116 -3.54 0.16 17.52
C ARG A 116 -2.40 -0.02 16.52
N VAL A 117 -1.77 -1.19 16.53
CA VAL A 117 -0.67 -1.53 15.60
C VAL A 117 -1.20 -1.61 14.17
N GLY A 118 -2.35 -2.27 14.00
CA GLY A 118 -3.03 -2.36 12.71
C GLY A 118 -3.40 -1.01 12.10
N LEU A 119 -3.79 -0.04 12.93
CA LEU A 119 -4.08 1.31 12.45
C LEU A 119 -2.83 1.98 11.86
N VAL A 120 -1.66 1.83 12.49
CA VAL A 120 -0.41 2.38 11.96
C VAL A 120 -0.09 1.73 10.61
N GLY A 121 -0.17 0.41 10.51
CA GLY A 121 0.04 -0.30 9.24
C GLY A 121 -0.92 0.17 8.15
N ALA A 122 -2.22 0.28 8.46
CA ALA A 122 -3.23 0.72 7.51
C ALA A 122 -3.04 2.18 7.07
N VAL A 123 -2.64 3.09 7.97
CA VAL A 123 -2.33 4.48 7.62
C VAL A 123 -1.11 4.56 6.71
N LEU A 124 -0.04 3.82 7.00
CA LEU A 124 1.12 3.77 6.12
C LEU A 124 0.75 3.20 4.73
N ALA A 125 -0.01 2.10 4.70
CA ALA A 125 -0.55 1.51 3.46
C ALA A 125 -1.46 2.46 2.68
N PHE A 126 -2.17 3.36 3.34
CA PHE A 126 -2.98 4.39 2.71
C PHE A 126 -2.12 5.53 2.13
N CYS A 127 -0.95 5.81 2.70
CA CYS A 127 -0.07 6.86 2.23
C CYS A 127 0.76 6.47 1.00
N THR A 128 1.18 5.21 0.86
CA THR A 128 2.07 4.81 -0.25
C THR A 128 1.47 5.00 -1.65
N PRO A 129 0.15 4.78 -1.90
CA PRO A 129 -0.44 4.97 -3.22
C PRO A 129 -0.34 6.39 -3.74
N PHE A 130 -0.24 7.41 -2.88
CA PHE A 130 -0.06 8.79 -3.36
C PHE A 130 1.26 8.96 -4.13
N VAL A 131 2.30 8.27 -3.67
CA VAL A 131 3.59 8.28 -4.37
C VAL A 131 3.51 7.42 -5.62
N THR A 132 2.99 6.20 -5.53
CA THR A 132 2.97 5.30 -6.70
C THR A 132 2.04 5.82 -7.79
N LEU A 133 0.83 6.31 -7.47
CA LEU A 133 -0.09 6.90 -8.45
C LEU A 133 0.50 8.15 -9.11
N SER A 134 1.39 8.89 -8.42
CA SER A 134 2.11 10.00 -9.05
C SER A 134 3.01 9.55 -10.21
N PHE A 135 3.41 8.28 -10.26
CA PHE A 135 4.20 7.71 -11.36
C PHE A 135 3.44 7.65 -12.69
N LEU A 136 2.10 7.57 -12.66
CA LEU A 136 1.31 7.67 -13.90
C LEU A 136 1.50 9.03 -14.60
N VAL A 137 1.81 10.07 -13.83
CA VAL A 137 2.04 11.41 -14.36
C VAL A 137 3.53 11.66 -14.61
N THR A 138 4.39 11.23 -13.68
CA THR A 138 5.81 11.57 -13.71
C THR A 138 6.65 10.63 -14.58
N THR A 139 6.20 9.40 -14.82
CA THR A 139 6.98 8.36 -15.52
C THR A 139 6.37 8.00 -16.87
N PRO A 140 6.99 8.39 -18.00
CA PRO A 140 6.49 8.06 -19.34
C PRO A 140 6.30 6.56 -19.59
N GLU A 141 7.16 5.71 -18.99
CA GLU A 141 7.12 4.26 -19.11
C GLU A 141 5.87 3.62 -18.48
N ALA A 142 5.06 4.38 -17.73
CA ALA A 142 3.73 3.94 -17.33
C ALA A 142 2.77 3.77 -18.54
N TRP A 143 3.06 4.44 -19.65
CA TRP A 143 2.26 4.42 -20.87
C TRP A 143 2.93 3.58 -21.96
N VAL A 144 2.14 3.06 -22.91
CA VAL A 144 2.68 2.29 -24.04
C VAL A 144 3.62 3.20 -24.87
N PRO A 145 4.87 2.78 -25.12
CA PRO A 145 5.83 3.59 -25.86
C PRO A 145 5.47 3.67 -27.37
N ALA A 146 5.81 4.79 -28.00
CA ALA A 146 5.58 5.03 -29.43
C ALA A 146 6.63 4.32 -30.30
N LEU A 147 6.54 3.00 -30.43
CA LEU A 147 7.49 2.16 -31.17
C LEU A 147 7.04 1.82 -32.60
N GLY A 148 6.03 2.53 -33.14
CA GLY A 148 5.53 2.37 -34.51
C GLY A 148 4.12 1.80 -34.64
N ASP A 149 3.49 1.40 -33.54
CA ASP A 149 2.06 1.06 -33.50
C ASP A 149 1.19 2.32 -33.33
N ALA A 150 -0.10 2.25 -33.69
CA ALA A 150 -1.06 3.34 -33.54
C ALA A 150 -1.56 3.52 -32.09
N GLN A 151 -1.44 2.49 -31.24
CA GLN A 151 -1.95 2.48 -29.86
C GLN A 151 -0.83 2.76 -28.86
N HIS A 152 -0.42 4.02 -28.74
CA HIS A 152 0.65 4.44 -27.83
C HIS A 152 0.28 5.70 -27.03
N GLY A 153 1.02 5.97 -25.96
CA GLY A 153 0.78 7.11 -25.06
C GLY A 153 -0.52 7.00 -24.28
N PHE A 154 -0.97 8.11 -23.69
CA PHE A 154 -2.25 8.16 -22.98
C PHE A 154 -3.41 7.90 -23.95
N PRO A 155 -4.40 7.04 -23.63
CA PRO A 155 -4.66 6.38 -22.34
C PRO A 155 -4.17 4.92 -22.22
N TYR A 156 -3.27 4.46 -23.09
CA TYR A 156 -2.82 3.06 -23.15
C TYR A 156 -1.74 2.77 -22.10
N LEU A 157 -2.02 1.85 -21.17
CA LEU A 157 -1.10 1.49 -20.09
C LEU A 157 -0.12 0.38 -20.47
N SER A 158 1.15 0.62 -20.18
CA SER A 158 2.18 -0.43 -20.23
C SER A 158 1.97 -1.46 -19.11
N GLY A 159 2.80 -2.51 -19.06
CA GLY A 159 2.84 -3.41 -17.90
C GLY A 159 3.09 -2.66 -16.60
N ALA A 160 4.05 -1.74 -16.62
CA ALA A 160 4.41 -0.90 -15.48
C ALA A 160 3.25 0.02 -15.05
N GLY A 161 2.54 0.63 -16.00
CA GLY A 161 1.36 1.46 -15.68
C GLY A 161 0.21 0.68 -15.05
N ARG A 162 -0.04 -0.56 -15.49
CA ARG A 162 -1.05 -1.44 -14.87
C ARG A 162 -0.68 -1.83 -13.45
N LEU A 163 0.61 -2.03 -13.18
CA LEU A 163 1.11 -2.29 -11.82
C LEU A 163 0.87 -1.10 -10.89
N VAL A 164 0.92 0.14 -11.40
CA VAL A 164 0.63 1.34 -10.61
C VAL A 164 -0.88 1.54 -10.45
N LEU A 165 -1.67 1.34 -11.50
CA LEU A 165 -3.11 1.61 -11.48
C LEU A 165 -3.86 0.80 -10.39
N LYS A 166 -3.40 -0.43 -10.11
CA LYS A 166 -4.01 -1.29 -9.07
C LYS A 166 -4.01 -0.62 -7.68
N ASP A 167 -3.10 0.31 -7.43
CA ASP A 167 -2.93 0.94 -6.13
C ASP A 167 -4.10 1.86 -5.77
N VAL A 168 -4.97 2.22 -6.73
CA VAL A 168 -6.26 2.85 -6.44
C VAL A 168 -7.12 1.98 -5.52
N ALA A 169 -7.12 0.66 -5.75
CA ALA A 169 -7.86 -0.28 -4.89
C ALA A 169 -7.20 -0.40 -3.50
N LEU A 170 -5.87 -0.34 -3.44
CA LEU A 170 -5.12 -0.36 -2.18
C LEU A 170 -5.43 0.87 -1.33
N LEU A 171 -5.46 2.05 -1.95
CA LEU A 171 -5.83 3.32 -1.31
C LEU A 171 -7.24 3.25 -0.71
N ALA A 172 -8.23 2.82 -1.49
CA ALA A 172 -9.62 2.72 -1.03
C ALA A 172 -9.77 1.65 0.07
N GLY A 173 -9.16 0.48 -0.11
CA GLY A 173 -9.20 -0.61 0.86
C GLY A 173 -8.55 -0.25 2.20
N ALA A 174 -7.38 0.40 2.16
CA ALA A 174 -6.71 0.87 3.36
C ALA A 174 -7.57 1.90 4.11
N TRP A 175 -8.26 2.80 3.41
CA TRP A 175 -9.19 3.74 4.03
C TRP A 175 -10.33 3.06 4.77
N LEU A 176 -10.93 1.99 4.21
CA LEU A 176 -11.96 1.21 4.88
C LEU A 176 -11.44 0.60 6.19
N VAL A 177 -10.22 0.05 6.16
CA VAL A 177 -9.57 -0.53 7.34
C VAL A 177 -9.30 0.55 8.39
N ILE A 178 -8.83 1.73 8.01
CA ILE A 178 -8.61 2.87 8.91
C ILE A 178 -9.92 3.28 9.59
N ALA A 179 -10.97 3.50 8.80
CA ALA A 179 -12.26 3.97 9.31
C ALA A 179 -12.88 2.97 10.29
N ASP A 180 -12.86 1.67 9.97
CA ASP A 180 -13.34 0.63 10.88
C ASP A 180 -12.50 0.54 12.16
N THR A 181 -11.17 0.51 12.02
CA THR A 181 -10.26 0.39 13.15
C THR A 181 -10.38 1.61 14.09
N ALA A 182 -10.58 2.81 13.55
CA ALA A 182 -10.83 4.01 14.33
C ALA A 182 -12.12 3.91 15.16
N ARG A 183 -13.22 3.41 14.57
CA ARG A 183 -14.48 3.17 15.31
C ARG A 183 -14.29 2.18 16.45
N VAL A 184 -13.56 1.08 16.22
CA VAL A 184 -13.25 0.09 17.27
C VAL A 184 -12.47 0.72 18.42
N LEU A 185 -11.46 1.55 18.12
CA LEU A 185 -10.65 2.21 19.14
C LEU A 185 -11.43 3.27 19.93
N LEU A 186 -12.31 4.03 19.27
CA LEU A 186 -13.19 5.00 19.92
C LEU A 186 -14.20 4.31 20.84
N ALA A 187 -14.81 3.21 20.41
CA ALA A 187 -15.73 2.42 21.23
C ALA A 187 -15.03 1.87 22.49
N ARG A 188 -13.82 1.31 22.35
CA ARG A 188 -13.02 0.84 23.48
C ARG A 188 -12.71 1.95 24.48
N LYS A 189 -12.34 3.16 24.01
CA LYS A 189 -12.10 4.32 24.86
C LYS A 189 -13.35 4.74 25.64
N ALA A 190 -14.52 4.73 25.00
CA ALA A 190 -15.78 5.07 25.66
C ALA A 190 -16.13 4.07 26.79
N THR A 191 -15.97 2.77 26.54
CA THR A 191 -16.19 1.72 27.56
C THR A 191 -15.24 1.89 28.74
N THR A 192 -13.94 2.11 28.50
CA THR A 192 -12.96 2.33 29.57
C THR A 192 -13.26 3.60 30.39
N ARG A 193 -13.71 4.68 29.75
CA ARG A 193 -14.09 5.91 30.48
C ARG A 193 -15.31 5.68 31.37
N ALA A 194 -16.29 4.90 30.90
CA ALA A 194 -17.48 4.57 31.69
C ALA A 194 -17.13 3.68 32.91
N SER A 195 -16.17 2.76 32.79
CA SER A 195 -15.76 1.89 33.90
C SER A 195 -14.90 2.58 34.97
N VAL A 196 -14.30 3.73 34.66
CA VAL A 196 -13.43 4.49 35.58
C VAL A 196 -14.18 5.68 36.21
N ALA A 197 -15.42 5.96 35.80
CA ALA A 197 -16.24 6.99 36.43
C ALA A 197 -16.54 6.60 37.89
N PRO A 198 -16.22 7.43 38.90
CA PRO A 198 -16.41 7.08 40.30
C PRO A 198 -17.89 6.82 40.60
N GLU A 199 -18.15 5.69 41.22
CA GLU A 199 -19.45 5.22 41.71
C GLU A 199 -19.89 6.07 42.90
N GLY A 200 -20.22 7.36 42.67
CA GLY A 200 -20.33 8.29 43.81
C GLY A 200 -20.98 9.66 43.60
N TYR A 201 -21.59 9.96 42.45
CA TYR A 201 -22.29 11.24 42.26
C TYR A 201 -23.70 11.09 41.69
N TRP A 202 -24.53 10.28 42.35
CA TRP A 202 -25.99 10.42 42.29
C TRP A 202 -26.56 10.64 43.69
N GLY A 203 -26.18 11.76 44.29
CA GLY A 203 -27.02 12.45 45.26
C GLY A 203 -28.14 13.18 44.51
N ALA A 204 -29.15 12.45 44.06
CA ALA A 204 -30.42 13.03 43.63
C ALA A 204 -31.50 12.56 44.63
N PRO A 205 -32.27 13.49 45.24
CA PRO A 205 -33.27 13.12 46.23
C PRO A 205 -34.37 12.27 45.57
N ARG A 206 -34.73 11.14 46.20
CA ARG A 206 -35.98 10.46 45.89
C ARG A 206 -37.13 11.41 46.25
N ALA A 207 -37.74 12.03 45.24
CA ALA A 207 -39.02 12.69 45.40
C ALA A 207 -40.06 11.61 45.75
N ARG A 208 -40.77 11.85 46.86
CA ARG A 208 -41.89 11.04 47.35
C ARG A 208 -43.10 11.19 46.44
#